data_AF-A0A6C0UNE1-F1
#
_entry.id   AF-A0A6C0UNE1-F1
#
_cell.length_a   1.000
_cell.length_b   1.000
_cell.length_c   1.000
_cell.angle_alpha   90.00
_cell.angle_beta   90.00
_cell.angle_gamma   90.00
#
_symmetry.space_group_name_H-M   'P 1'
#
loop_
_entity.id
_entity.type
_entity.pdbx_description
1 polymer ?
#
loop_
_entity_poly.entity_id
_entity_poly.type
_entity_poly.pdbx_seq_one_letter_code
_entity_poly.pdbx_strand_id
1 'polypeptide(L)' 'MSLREIITDNVFRDFLLMGGLGAITNLIMTYQNTGRVDLLDSALQFVVVVIFSILLIAYWNYMDRRAEEA' A
#
# COMPACT_ATOMS: atom_id res chain seq x y z
N MET A 1 -0.97 19.10 1.53
CA MET A 1 -0.02 18.15 2.11
C MET A 1 1.02 17.78 1.05
N SER A 2 2.31 17.85 1.37
CA SER A 2 3.37 17.49 0.43
C SER A 2 3.53 15.97 0.34
N LEU A 3 3.92 15.44 -0.83
CA LEU A 3 4.24 14.01 -1.03
C LEU A 3 5.25 13.51 0.02
N ARG A 4 6.18 14.40 0.42
CA ARG A 4 7.18 14.12 1.46
C ARG A 4 6.53 13.85 2.82
N GLU A 5 5.58 14.67 3.24
CA GLU A 5 4.87 14.51 4.53
C GLU A 5 4.08 13.20 4.57
N ILE A 6 3.41 12.82 3.47
CA ILE A 6 2.67 11.55 3.41
C ILE A 6 3.62 10.36 3.53
N ILE A 7 4.79 10.41 2.88
CA ILE A 7 5.78 9.32 2.98
C ILE A 7 6.44 9.27 4.37
N THR A 8 6.44 10.40 5.11
CA THR A 8 6.90 10.43 6.52
C THR A 8 5.80 10.15 7.54
N ASP A 9 4.54 10.05 7.09
CA ASP A 9 3.40 9.75 7.93
C ASP A 9 3.45 8.29 8.40
N ASN A 10 3.38 8.08 9.72
CA ASN A 10 3.44 6.74 10.30
C ASN A 10 2.29 5.85 9.84
N VAL A 11 1.08 6.39 9.64
CA VAL A 11 -0.09 5.63 9.18
C VAL A 11 0.10 5.17 7.74
N PHE A 12 0.58 6.06 6.87
CA PHE A 12 0.86 5.70 5.48
C PHE A 12 2.00 4.68 5.38
N ARG A 13 3.05 4.87 6.19
CA ARG A 13 4.17 3.94 6.27
C ARG A 13 3.75 2.58 6.81
N ASP A 14 2.93 2.53 7.86
CA ASP A 14 2.43 1.28 8.44
C ASP A 14 1.50 0.55 7.46
N PHE A 15 0.68 1.29 6.71
CA PHE A 15 -0.13 0.73 5.62
C PHE A 15 0.75 0.07 4.56
N LEU A 16 1.79 0.76 4.08
CA LEU A 16 2.73 0.20 3.10
C LEU A 16 3.47 -1.03 3.65
N LEU A 17 3.91 -0.97 4.91
CA LEU A 17 4.61 -2.09 5.56
C LEU A 17 3.70 -3.30 5.74
N MET A 18 2.46 -3.11 6.21
CA MET A 18 1.48 -4.19 6.35
C MET A 18 1.05 -4.76 5.00
N GLY A 19 0.82 -3.91 4.00
CA GLY A 19 0.51 -4.33 2.64
C GLY A 19 1.65 -5.13 2.00
N GLY A 20 2.88 -4.66 2.16
CA GLY A 20 4.08 -5.37 1.71
C GLY A 20 4.32 -6.68 2.45
N LEU A 21 4.17 -6.70 3.78
CA LEU A 21 4.26 -7.91 4.59
C LEU A 21 3.23 -8.95 4.17
N GLY A 22 1.98 -8.54 3.94
CA GLY A 22 0.91 -9.43 3.46
C GLY A 22 1.27 -10.11 2.15
N ALA A 23 1.82 -9.37 1.19
CA ALA A 23 2.28 -9.93 -0.09
C ALA A 23 3.44 -10.93 0.09
N ILE A 24 4.42 -10.61 0.96
CA ILE A 24 5.54 -11.52 1.25
C ILE A 24 5.04 -12.80 1.94
N THR A 25 4.15 -12.67 2.92
CA THR A 25 3.58 -13.83 3.63
C THR A 25 2.81 -14.73 2.67
N ASN A 26 1.99 -14.16 1.79
CA ASN A 26 1.28 -14.93 0.77
C ASN A 26 2.25 -15.65 -0.18
N LEU A 27 3.28 -14.97 -0.68
CA LEU A 27 4.30 -15.58 -1.53
C LEU A 27 4.96 -16.78 -0.83
N ILE A 28 5.36 -16.63 0.43
CA ILE A 28 5.99 -17.69 1.22
C ILE A 28 5.02 -18.85 1.42
N MET A 29 3.78 -18.60 1.81
CA MET A 29 2.77 -19.64 2.01
C MET A 29 2.48 -20.40 0.71
N THR A 30 2.30 -19.69 -0.40
CA THR A 30 2.07 -20.32 -1.71
C THR A 30 3.26 -21.17 -2.13
N TYR A 31 4.48 -20.69 -1.92
CA TYR A 31 5.69 -21.47 -2.20
C TYR A 31 5.78 -22.73 -1.33
N GLN A 32 5.51 -22.63 -0.03
CA GLN A 32 5.51 -23.78 0.88
C GLN A 32 4.45 -24.82 0.50
N ASN A 33 3.27 -24.38 0.06
CA ASN A 33 2.15 -25.27 -0.25
C ASN A 33 2.27 -25.93 -1.63
N THR A 34 2.82 -25.23 -2.63
CA THR A 34 2.81 -25.67 -4.04
C THR A 34 4.19 -25.95 -4.62
N GLY A 35 5.26 -25.53 -3.95
CA GLY A 35 6.62 -25.53 -4.47
C GLY A 35 6.85 -24.54 -5.62
N ARG A 36 5.85 -23.71 -5.95
CA ARG A 36 5.88 -22.74 -7.04
C ARG A 36 5.90 -21.32 -6.51
N VAL A 37 6.66 -20.47 -7.18
CA VAL A 37 6.67 -19.03 -6.93
C VAL A 37 5.52 -18.43 -7.75
N ASP A 38 4.42 -18.10 -7.09
CA ASP A 38 3.29 -17.42 -7.74
C ASP A 38 3.57 -15.91 -7.83
N LEU A 39 4.38 -15.57 -8.82
CA LEU A 39 4.77 -14.19 -9.13
C LEU A 39 3.58 -13.36 -9.62
N LEU A 40 2.57 -14.01 -10.21
CA LEU A 40 1.44 -13.31 -10.82
C LEU A 40 0.46 -12.84 -9.76
N ASP A 41 0.14 -13.71 -8.79
CA ASP A 41 -0.65 -13.32 -7.61
C ASP A 41 0.06 -12.27 -6.77
N SER A 42 1.36 -12.44 -6.54
CA SER A 42 2.17 -11.48 -5.80
C SER A 42 2.26 -10.12 -6.49
N ALA A 43 2.40 -10.10 -7.82
CA ALA A 43 2.39 -8.86 -8.61
C ALA A 43 1.02 -8.20 -8.57
N LEU A 44 -0.07 -8.97 -8.65
CA LEU A 44 -1.43 -8.45 -8.52
C LEU A 44 -1.64 -7.80 -7.15
N GLN A 45 -1.19 -8.46 -6.08
CA GLN A 45 -1.29 -7.96 -4.72
C GLN A 45 -0.48 -6.67 -4.53
N PHE A 46 0.72 -6.59 -5.11
CA PHE A 46 1.51 -5.37 -5.13
C PHE A 46 0.79 -4.22 -5.87
N VAL A 47 0.21 -4.49 -7.04
CA VAL A 47 -0.57 -3.49 -7.79
C VAL A 47 -1.73 -2.96 -6.97
N VAL A 48 -2.45 -3.84 -6.27
CA VAL A 48 -3.55 -3.44 -5.37
C VAL A 48 -3.05 -2.49 -4.28
N VAL A 49 -1.95 -2.81 -3.60
CA VAL A 49 -1.36 -1.94 -2.57
C VAL A 49 -0.98 -0.57 -3.15
N VAL A 50 -0.40 -0.52 -4.34
CA VAL A 50 -0.05 0.74 -5.03
C VAL A 50 -1.30 1.58 -5.33
N ILE A 51 -2.36 0.96 -5.86
CA ILE A 51 -3.62 1.66 -6.16
C ILE A 51 -4.21 2.28 -4.88
N PHE A 52 -4.30 1.50 -3.81
CA PHE A 52 -4.81 2.01 -2.54
C PHE A 52 -3.93 3.11 -1.95
N SER A 53 -2.61 3.02 -2.09
CA SER A 53 -1.67 4.06 -1.66
C SER A 53 -1.94 5.39 -2.38
N ILE A 54 -2.13 5.34 -3.71
CA ILE A 54 -2.45 6.52 -4.53
C ILE A 54 -3.79 7.11 -4.11
N LEU A 55 -4.82 6.27 -3.89
CA LEU A 55 -6.13 6.74 -3.44
C LEU A 55 -6.06 7.39 -2.05
N LEU A 56 -5.26 6.83 -1.13
CA LEU A 56 -5.06 7.42 0.19
C LEU A 56 -4.42 8.80 0.09
N ILE A 57 -3.37 8.94 -0.73
CA ILE A 57 -2.71 10.22 -1.02
C ILE A 57 -3.72 11.23 -1.58
N ALA A 58 -4.53 10.82 -2.56
CA ALA A 58 -5.54 11.68 -3.16
C ALA A 58 -6.62 12.11 -2.16
N TYR A 59 -7.08 11.18 -1.32
CA TYR A 59 -8.06 11.44 -0.27
C TYR A 59 -7.54 12.46 0.75
N TRP A 60 -6.32 12.28 1.25
CA TRP A 60 -5.72 13.21 2.20
C TRP A 60 -5.51 14.59 1.60
N ASN A 61 -5.02 14.67 0.36
CA ASN A 61 -4.91 15.95 -0.36
C ASN A 61 -6.27 16.65 -0.52
N TYR A 62 -7.33 15.88 -0.77
CA TYR A 62 -8.68 16.43 -0.86
C TYR A 62 -9.17 16.96 0.49
N MET A 63 -8.96 16.20 1.57
CA MET A 63 -9.35 16.60 2.93
C MET A 63 -8.60 17.84 3.40
N ASP A 64 -7.32 17.95 3.09
CA ASP A 64 -6.47 19.09 3.47
C ASP A 64 -6.94 20.38 2.77
N ARG A 65 -7.23 20.31 1.46
CA ARG A 65 -7.83 21.45 0.72
C ARG A 65 -9.17 21.86 1.29
N ARG A 66 -10.01 20.90 1.67
CA ARG A 66 -11.31 21.17 2.29
C ARG A 66 -11.17 21.84 3.66
N ALA A 67 -10.12 21.52 4.41
CA ALA A 67 -9.85 22.13 5.70
C ALA A 67 -9.35 23.58 5.57
N GLU A 68 -8.61 23.91 4.51
CA GLU A 68 -8.20 25.29 4.18
C GLU A 68 -9.38 26.17 3.72
N GLU A 69 -10.40 25.56 3.12
CA GLU A 69 -11.61 26.23 2.62
C GLU A 69 -12.69 26.47 3.71
N ALA A 70 -12.54 25.87 4.90
CA ALA A 70 -13.49 25.91 6.01
C ALA A 70 -13.11 26.94 7.10
#